data_AF-A0A1F6L8G3-F1
#
_entry.id   AF-A0A1F6L8G3-F1
#
_cell.length_a   1.000
_cell.length_b   1.000
_cell.length_c   1.000
_cell.angle_alpha   90.00
_cell.angle_beta   90.00
_cell.angle_gamma   90.00
#
_symmetry.space_group_name_H-M   'P 1'
#
loop_
_entity.id
_entity.type
_entity.pdbx_description
1 polymer ?
#
loop_
_entity_poly.entity_id
_entity_poly.type
_entity_poly.pdbx_seq_one_letter_code
_entity_poly.pdbx_strand_id
1 'polypeptide(L)'
;MMIAGTGMAGVDKMMGGGRHMKIVCSMCGEAVNALSGECRYCGSEIDAPTGIPYKSVNVEKGWPTVEEARERTRQEIAQAKARGVKVLKIIHGYGSSGVGGKLKQALLATFSNLARGKHIAGFLKGEDFHEFNQAGRSIILQFPFLQSDADYGRKNEGVTLVAVAI
;
A
#
# COMPACT_ATOMS: atom_id res chain seq x y z
N MET A 1 35.74 -42.20 -32.40
CA MET A 1 34.30 -42.29 -32.08
C MET A 1 34.11 -41.50 -30.78
N MET A 2 33.85 -40.20 -30.86
CA MET A 2 32.52 -39.58 -31.01
C MET A 2 31.66 -39.74 -29.74
N ILE A 3 31.42 -38.60 -29.05
CA ILE A 3 30.20 -38.10 -28.35
C ILE A 3 29.55 -38.96 -27.23
N ALA A 4 28.91 -38.44 -26.18
CA ALA A 4 28.68 -37.10 -25.64
C ALA A 4 28.09 -37.29 -24.23
N GLY A 5 28.49 -36.47 -23.27
CA GLY A 5 27.83 -36.36 -21.96
C GLY A 5 27.17 -34.99 -21.84
N THR A 6 25.95 -34.87 -22.36
CA THR A 6 24.98 -33.82 -22.02
C THR A 6 24.77 -33.84 -20.49
N GLY A 7 25.01 -32.79 -19.71
CA GLY A 7 24.42 -31.48 -19.84
C GLY A 7 23.16 -31.40 -18.96
N MET A 8 23.30 -31.01 -17.69
CA MET A 8 22.24 -30.31 -16.97
C MET A 8 22.88 -29.23 -16.10
N ALA A 9 22.54 -28.00 -16.45
CA ALA A 9 23.04 -26.76 -15.90
C ALA A 9 22.69 -26.62 -14.42
N GLY A 10 23.64 -26.07 -13.66
CA GLY A 10 23.38 -25.47 -12.37
C GLY A 10 22.32 -24.39 -12.53
N VAL A 11 21.20 -24.57 -11.85
CA VAL A 11 20.18 -23.55 -11.66
C VAL A 11 20.67 -22.58 -10.58
N ASP A 12 21.72 -21.80 -10.88
CA ASP A 12 21.98 -20.55 -10.17
C ASP A 12 20.95 -19.53 -10.65
N LYS A 13 19.74 -19.69 -10.13
CA LYS A 13 18.65 -18.75 -10.31
C LYS A 13 19.04 -17.49 -9.57
N MET A 14 19.59 -16.54 -10.33
CA MET A 14 19.69 -15.11 -10.05
C MET A 14 18.75 -14.68 -8.92
N MET A 15 19.31 -14.51 -7.72
CA MET A 15 18.59 -13.87 -6.62
C MET A 15 18.36 -12.42 -7.04
N GLY A 16 17.11 -12.12 -7.43
CA GLY A 16 16.66 -10.77 -7.73
C GLY A 16 16.98 -9.86 -6.55
N GLY A 17 17.76 -8.82 -6.82
CA GLY A 17 18.17 -7.83 -5.84
C GLY A 17 16.95 -7.19 -5.18
N GLY A 18 16.64 -7.64 -3.96
CA GLY A 18 15.69 -6.97 -3.09
C GLY A 18 16.21 -5.57 -2.82
N ARG A 19 15.57 -4.55 -3.39
CA ARG A 19 15.87 -3.16 -3.07
C ARG A 19 15.54 -2.96 -1.59
N HIS A 20 16.55 -2.99 -0.73
CA HIS A 20 16.38 -2.69 0.69
C HIS A 20 15.78 -1.29 0.83
N MET A 21 14.68 -1.17 1.57
CA MET A 21 14.03 0.10 1.88
C MET A 21 15.06 1.00 2.57
N LYS A 22 15.36 2.16 1.98
CA LYS A 22 16.29 3.13 2.56
C LYS A 22 15.52 4.24 3.27
N ILE A 23 15.97 4.63 4.47
CA ILE A 23 15.46 5.79 5.21
C ILE A 23 16.60 6.74 5.57
N VAL A 24 16.30 7.99 5.89
CA VAL A 24 17.28 8.99 6.32
C VAL A 24 17.41 8.91 7.83
N CYS A 25 18.63 8.70 8.34
CA CYS A 25 18.92 8.73 9.77
C CYS A 25 18.62 10.14 10.32
N SER A 26 17.81 10.22 11.37
CA SER A 26 17.44 11.48 12.05
C SER A 26 18.60 12.13 12.80
N MET A 27 19.65 11.37 13.13
CA MET A 27 20.81 11.86 13.88
C MET A 27 21.94 12.39 12.99
N CYS A 28 22.26 11.68 11.90
CA CYS A 28 23.40 12.05 11.04
C CYS A 28 23.04 12.37 9.58
N GLY A 29 21.78 12.23 9.18
CA GLY A 29 21.30 12.59 7.84
C GLY A 29 21.66 11.61 6.72
N GLU A 30 22.35 10.52 7.01
CA GLU A 30 22.75 9.53 6.01
C GLU A 30 21.64 8.54 5.66
N ALA A 31 21.64 8.05 4.42
CA ALA A 31 20.71 7.03 3.96
C ALA A 31 21.12 5.63 4.47
N VAL A 32 20.23 4.97 5.21
CA VAL A 32 20.48 3.66 5.84
C VAL A 32 19.39 2.64 5.50
N ASN A 33 19.68 1.35 5.71
CA ASN A 33 18.67 0.30 5.55
C ASN A 33 17.64 0.40 6.68
N ALA A 34 16.36 0.48 6.34
CA ALA A 34 15.26 0.57 7.31
C ALA A 34 15.15 -0.66 8.24
N LEU A 35 15.80 -1.78 7.89
CA LEU A 35 15.78 -3.02 8.65
C LEU A 35 17.09 -3.28 9.43
N SER A 36 18.08 -2.37 9.39
CA SER A 36 19.36 -2.61 10.08
C SER A 36 19.28 -2.50 11.60
N GLY A 37 18.20 -1.92 12.15
CA GLY A 37 18.04 -1.67 13.60
C GLY A 37 18.94 -0.56 14.14
N GLU A 38 20.10 -0.34 13.52
CA GLU A 38 21.06 0.70 13.87
C GLU A 38 21.64 1.40 12.64
N CYS A 39 22.07 2.65 12.82
CA CYS A 39 22.71 3.45 11.80
C CYS A 39 24.18 3.06 11.70
N ARG A 40 24.60 2.48 10.57
CA ARG A 40 26.02 2.14 10.33
C ARG A 40 27.00 3.32 10.32
N TYR A 41 26.52 4.56 10.37
CA TYR A 41 27.35 5.77 10.32
C TYR A 41 27.55 6.41 11.69
N CYS A 42 26.51 6.50 12.52
CA CYS A 42 26.58 7.17 13.82
C CYS A 42 26.17 6.29 15.02
N GLY A 43 25.73 5.06 14.77
CA GLY A 43 25.30 4.13 15.82
C GLY A 43 23.95 4.46 16.47
N SER A 44 23.22 5.47 15.99
CA SER A 44 21.87 5.73 16.49
C SER A 44 20.94 4.56 16.19
N GLU A 45 19.99 4.29 17.09
CA GLU A 45 18.90 3.38 16.78
C GLU A 45 18.17 3.86 15.53
N ILE A 46 17.89 2.91 14.65
CA ILE A 46 17.02 3.13 13.52
C ILE A 46 15.68 2.57 13.93
N ASP A 47 14.74 3.49 14.18
CA ASP A 47 13.33 3.16 14.23
C ASP A 47 12.93 2.64 12.85
N ALA A 48 13.10 1.34 12.65
CA ALA A 48 12.46 0.63 11.56
C ALA A 48 10.97 1.02 11.62
N PRO A 49 10.31 1.33 10.50
CA PRO A 49 8.88 1.61 10.53
C PRO A 49 8.17 0.46 11.26
N THR A 50 7.77 0.69 12.51
CA THR A 50 7.17 -0.34 13.38
C THR A 50 5.72 -0.47 12.98
N GLY A 51 5.49 -1.06 11.81
CA GLY A 51 4.17 -1.20 11.21
C GLY A 51 4.29 -1.67 9.77
N ILE A 52 3.38 -2.55 9.36
CA ILE A 52 3.21 -2.85 7.95
C ILE A 52 2.87 -1.50 7.28
N PRO A 53 3.68 -0.98 6.33
CA PRO A 53 3.45 0.34 5.73
C PRO A 53 2.12 0.40 4.95
N TYR A 54 1.46 -0.75 4.85
CA TYR A 54 0.32 -1.06 4.05
C TYR A 54 -0.61 -2.01 4.82
N LYS A 55 -1.91 -1.68 4.95
CA LYS A 55 -2.90 -2.58 5.57
C LYS A 55 -4.16 -2.67 4.72
N SER A 56 -4.65 -3.88 4.51
CA SER A 56 -5.96 -4.12 3.89
C SER A 56 -7.06 -4.17 4.95
N VAL A 57 -8.19 -3.53 4.66
CA VAL A 57 -9.35 -3.43 5.55
C VAL A 57 -10.60 -3.80 4.75
N ASN A 58 -11.31 -4.83 5.17
CA ASN A 58 -12.60 -5.19 4.60
C ASN A 58 -13.74 -4.46 5.31
N VAL A 59 -14.25 -3.40 4.66
CA VAL A 59 -15.33 -2.58 5.20
C VAL A 59 -16.72 -3.08 4.80
N GLU A 60 -16.84 -3.94 3.78
CA GLU A 60 -18.12 -4.60 3.43
C GLU A 60 -18.43 -5.82 4.31
N LYS A 61 -17.46 -6.31 5.10
CA LYS A 61 -17.63 -7.47 5.98
C LYS A 61 -18.80 -7.27 6.94
N GLY A 62 -19.71 -8.23 6.94
CA GLY A 62 -20.91 -8.23 7.79
C GLY A 62 -22.08 -7.46 7.21
N TRP A 63 -22.05 -7.09 5.93
CA TRP A 63 -23.14 -6.39 5.23
C TRP A 63 -23.59 -5.10 5.94
N PRO A 64 -22.66 -4.20 6.28
CA PRO A 64 -23.01 -3.00 7.02
C PRO A 64 -23.86 -2.04 6.17
N THR A 65 -24.57 -1.18 6.86
CA THR A 65 -25.11 0.06 6.29
C THR A 65 -23.99 0.98 5.83
N VAL A 66 -24.34 1.96 4.99
CA VAL A 66 -23.40 2.98 4.50
C VAL A 66 -22.75 3.74 5.66
N GLU A 67 -23.52 4.11 6.69
CA GLU A 67 -22.99 4.88 7.82
C GLU A 67 -22.07 4.06 8.71
N GLU A 68 -22.39 2.78 8.95
CA GLU A 68 -21.48 1.86 9.68
C GLU A 68 -20.15 1.68 8.94
N ALA A 69 -20.18 1.54 7.62
CA ALA A 69 -18.96 1.42 6.82
C ALA A 69 -18.14 2.72 6.81
N ARG A 70 -18.80 3.89 6.78
CA ARG A 70 -18.15 5.20 6.92
C ARG A 70 -17.43 5.33 8.25
N GLU A 71 -18.12 4.97 9.34
CA GLU A 71 -17.55 5.04 10.68
C GLU A 71 -16.37 4.08 10.83
N ARG A 72 -16.53 2.82 10.40
CA ARG A 72 -15.43 1.84 10.37
C ARG A 72 -14.22 2.38 9.59
N THR A 73 -14.46 2.99 8.43
CA THR A 73 -13.40 3.57 7.60
C THR A 73 -12.66 4.71 8.32
N ARG A 74 -13.37 5.61 9.01
CA ARG A 74 -12.76 6.69 9.78
C ARG A 74 -11.91 6.17 10.94
N GLN A 75 -12.42 5.17 11.66
CA GLN A 75 -11.70 4.51 12.74
C GLN A 75 -10.42 3.86 12.23
N GLU A 76 -10.48 3.18 11.09
CA GLU A 76 -9.33 2.54 10.47
C GLU A 76 -8.27 3.54 9.99
N ILE A 77 -8.68 4.69 9.44
CA ILE A 77 -7.77 5.80 9.11
C ILE A 77 -7.11 6.35 10.38
N ALA A 78 -7.86 6.57 11.46
CA ALA A 78 -7.32 7.05 12.72
C ALA A 78 -6.32 6.05 13.33
N GLN A 79 -6.64 4.75 13.33
CA GLN A 79 -5.73 3.70 13.77
C GLN A 79 -4.48 3.60 12.89
N ALA A 80 -4.63 3.75 11.57
CA ALA A 80 -3.51 3.75 10.64
C ALA A 80 -2.54 4.89 10.94
N LYS A 81 -3.05 6.11 11.20
CA LYS A 81 -2.23 7.25 11.63
C LYS A 81 -1.47 6.95 12.92
N ALA A 82 -2.18 6.46 13.94
CA ALA A 82 -1.57 6.15 15.24
C ALA A 82 -0.49 5.05 15.15
N ARG A 83 -0.61 4.14 14.17
CA ARG A 83 0.32 3.02 13.95
C ARG A 83 1.36 3.28 12.86
N GLY A 84 1.43 4.49 12.31
CA GLY A 84 2.39 4.84 11.26
C GLY A 84 2.16 4.12 9.91
N VAL A 85 1.00 3.51 9.69
CA VAL A 85 0.62 2.88 8.40
C VAL A 85 0.51 3.99 7.36
N LYS A 86 1.16 3.79 6.20
CA LYS A 86 1.21 4.82 5.14
C LYS A 86 0.07 4.70 4.14
N VAL A 87 -0.39 3.47 3.87
CA VAL A 87 -1.47 3.23 2.91
C VAL A 87 -2.47 2.22 3.47
N LEU A 88 -3.75 2.54 3.38
CA LEU A 88 -4.84 1.59 3.61
C LEU A 88 -5.43 1.14 2.28
N LYS A 89 -5.62 -0.16 2.08
CA LYS A 89 -6.48 -0.69 1.02
C LYS A 89 -7.84 -0.99 1.60
N ILE A 90 -8.82 -0.17 1.24
CA ILE A 90 -10.21 -0.34 1.64
C ILE A 90 -10.90 -1.25 0.63
N ILE A 91 -11.36 -2.41 1.09
CA ILE A 91 -12.16 -3.37 0.31
C ILE A 91 -13.62 -3.08 0.62
N HIS A 92 -14.32 -2.49 -0.35
CA HIS A 92 -15.71 -2.05 -0.24
C HIS A 92 -16.66 -2.77 -1.19
N GLY A 93 -16.12 -3.68 -2.03
CA GLY A 93 -16.90 -4.52 -2.93
C GLY A 93 -17.20 -3.87 -4.28
N TYR A 94 -17.49 -4.71 -5.28
CA TYR A 94 -17.70 -4.26 -6.67
C TYR A 94 -19.00 -3.50 -6.90
N GLY A 95 -19.96 -3.61 -5.97
CA GLY A 95 -21.24 -2.92 -6.08
C GLY A 95 -22.22 -3.45 -7.12
N SER A 96 -21.98 -4.64 -7.66
CA SER A 96 -22.79 -5.32 -8.68
C SER A 96 -24.23 -5.67 -8.28
N SER A 97 -24.58 -5.55 -7.00
CA SER A 97 -25.91 -5.85 -6.44
C SER A 97 -26.84 -4.63 -6.31
N GLY A 98 -26.45 -3.45 -6.83
CA GLY A 98 -27.21 -2.20 -6.69
C GLY A 98 -27.15 -1.56 -5.29
N VAL A 99 -26.96 -2.37 -4.24
CA VAL A 99 -26.68 -1.92 -2.86
C VAL A 99 -25.19 -1.66 -2.66
N GLY A 100 -24.29 -2.53 -3.12
CA GLY A 100 -22.85 -2.30 -2.97
C GLY A 100 -22.34 -1.10 -3.81
N GLY A 101 -23.04 -0.74 -4.89
CA GLY A 101 -22.74 0.49 -5.64
C GLY A 101 -22.92 1.74 -4.77
N LYS A 102 -23.89 1.72 -3.83
CA LYS A 102 -24.08 2.79 -2.84
C LYS A 102 -22.89 2.88 -1.90
N LEU A 103 -22.29 1.75 -1.54
CA LEU A 103 -21.14 1.71 -0.64
C LEU A 103 -19.89 2.33 -1.30
N LYS A 104 -19.55 1.91 -2.52
CA LYS A 104 -18.47 2.50 -3.33
C LYS A 104 -18.66 4.02 -3.42
N GLN A 105 -19.83 4.47 -3.87
CA GLN A 105 -20.09 5.91 -4.05
C GLN A 105 -20.03 6.70 -2.74
N ALA A 106 -20.60 6.16 -1.66
CA ALA A 106 -20.59 6.83 -0.36
C ALA A 106 -19.19 6.92 0.26
N LEU A 107 -18.35 5.90 0.07
CA LEU A 107 -16.96 5.90 0.54
C LEU A 107 -16.09 6.82 -0.32
N LEU A 108 -16.26 6.84 -1.65
CA LEU A 108 -15.56 7.80 -2.51
C LEU A 108 -15.85 9.25 -2.11
N ALA A 109 -17.13 9.59 -1.87
CA ALA A 109 -17.51 10.91 -1.36
C ALA A 109 -16.86 11.20 0.01
N THR A 110 -16.74 10.19 0.87
CA THR A 110 -16.07 10.30 2.17
C THR A 110 -14.58 10.58 2.00
N PHE A 111 -13.88 9.84 1.13
CA PHE A 111 -12.46 10.07 0.86
C PHE A 111 -12.20 11.45 0.25
N SER A 112 -13.04 11.90 -0.69
CA SER A 112 -12.93 13.25 -1.23
C SER A 112 -13.07 14.33 -0.15
N ASN A 113 -14.01 14.17 0.79
CA ASN A 113 -14.17 15.09 1.91
C ASN A 113 -12.98 15.05 2.86
N LEU A 114 -12.48 13.85 3.19
CA LEU A 114 -11.31 13.69 4.06
C LEU A 114 -10.04 14.27 3.42
N ALA A 115 -9.84 14.09 2.12
CA ALA A 115 -8.70 14.65 1.40
C ALA A 115 -8.77 16.18 1.37
N ARG A 116 -9.96 16.76 1.10
CA ARG A 116 -10.17 18.22 1.12
C ARG A 116 -9.93 18.80 2.51
N GLY A 117 -10.35 18.09 3.56
CA GLY A 117 -10.09 18.45 4.95
C GLY A 117 -8.67 18.14 5.44
N LYS A 118 -7.76 17.65 4.58
CA LYS A 118 -6.39 17.22 4.92
C LYS A 118 -6.33 16.15 6.02
N HIS A 119 -7.39 15.36 6.17
CA HIS A 119 -7.40 14.20 7.05
C HIS A 119 -6.72 12.99 6.43
N ILE A 120 -6.61 12.94 5.10
CA ILE A 120 -5.79 11.98 4.35
C ILE A 120 -5.00 12.75 3.29
N ALA A 121 -3.88 12.20 2.83
CA ALA A 121 -3.08 12.83 1.78
C ALA A 121 -3.70 12.68 0.39
N GLY A 122 -4.49 11.61 0.18
CA GLY A 122 -5.16 11.34 -1.08
C GLY A 122 -5.72 9.92 -1.13
N PHE A 123 -6.36 9.57 -2.23
CA PHE A 123 -6.87 8.23 -2.49
C PHE A 123 -6.78 7.89 -3.99
N LEU A 124 -6.77 6.59 -4.29
CA LEU A 124 -6.71 6.05 -5.65
C LEU A 124 -7.69 4.88 -5.78
N LYS A 125 -8.58 4.97 -6.77
CA LYS A 125 -9.55 3.91 -7.08
C LYS A 125 -8.81 2.69 -7.61
N GLY A 126 -9.28 1.48 -7.31
CA GLY A 126 -8.61 0.26 -7.76
C GLY A 126 -8.62 0.05 -9.29
N GLU A 127 -9.58 0.65 -10.00
CA GLU A 127 -9.58 0.76 -11.47
C GLU A 127 -8.39 1.58 -12.02
N ASP A 128 -7.89 2.53 -11.23
CA ASP A 128 -6.77 3.41 -11.53
C ASP A 128 -5.45 2.92 -10.89
N PHE A 129 -5.44 1.74 -10.25
CA PHE A 129 -4.30 1.21 -9.51
C PHE A 129 -3.22 0.60 -10.43
N HIS A 130 -2.60 1.47 -11.22
CA HIS A 130 -1.52 1.16 -12.15
C HIS A 130 -0.69 2.43 -12.47
N GLU A 131 0.53 2.27 -12.97
CA GLU A 131 1.43 3.41 -13.26
C GLU A 131 1.15 4.18 -14.56
N PHE A 132 0.30 3.64 -15.44
CA PHE A 132 0.00 4.26 -16.76
C PHE A 132 -0.95 5.48 -16.72
N ASN A 133 -1.43 5.90 -15.54
CA ASN A 133 -2.17 7.15 -15.37
C ASN A 133 -1.47 8.04 -14.33
N GLN A 134 -1.75 9.34 -14.36
CA GLN A 134 -1.05 10.31 -13.49
C GLN A 134 -1.25 10.04 -11.99
N ALA A 135 -2.49 9.74 -11.58
CA ALA A 135 -2.82 9.52 -10.18
C ALA A 135 -2.14 8.25 -9.62
N GLY A 136 -2.22 7.15 -10.36
CA GLY A 136 -1.58 5.89 -10.02
C GLY A 136 -0.06 6.01 -10.04
N ARG A 137 0.53 6.65 -11.06
CA ARG A 137 1.97 6.92 -11.09
C ARG A 137 2.44 7.69 -9.85
N SER A 138 1.72 8.72 -9.44
CA SER A 138 2.07 9.52 -8.26
C SER A 138 2.09 8.68 -6.98
N ILE A 139 1.06 7.85 -6.75
CA ILE A 139 1.00 6.96 -5.58
C ILE A 139 2.10 5.88 -5.63
N ILE A 140 2.33 5.26 -6.78
CA ILE A 140 3.33 4.19 -6.91
C ILE A 140 4.76 4.72 -6.70
N LEU A 141 5.06 5.94 -7.19
CA LEU A 141 6.35 6.58 -6.94
C LEU A 141 6.53 6.90 -5.45
N GLN A 142 5.46 7.34 -4.77
CA GLN A 142 5.49 7.62 -3.34
C GLN A 142 5.57 6.35 -2.48
N PHE A 143 4.92 5.26 -2.92
CA PHE A 143 4.81 4.00 -2.18
C PHE A 143 5.14 2.78 -3.08
N PRO A 144 6.43 2.55 -3.43
CA PRO A 144 6.81 1.50 -4.38
C PRO A 144 6.44 0.08 -3.96
N PHE A 145 6.27 -0.19 -2.66
CA PHE A 145 5.85 -1.49 -2.14
C PHE A 145 4.46 -1.93 -2.64
N LEU A 146 3.63 -1.00 -3.13
CA LEU A 146 2.31 -1.31 -3.67
C LEU A 146 2.34 -2.13 -4.97
N GLN A 147 3.47 -2.13 -5.70
CA GLN A 147 3.61 -2.94 -6.92
C GLN A 147 3.55 -4.45 -6.65
N SER A 148 3.77 -4.88 -5.41
CA SER A 148 3.66 -6.28 -4.98
C SER A 148 2.24 -6.66 -4.53
N ASP A 149 1.29 -5.73 -4.51
CA ASP A 149 -0.10 -6.03 -4.17
C ASP A 149 -0.81 -6.82 -5.27
N ALA A 150 -1.65 -7.78 -4.87
CA ALA A 150 -2.35 -8.67 -5.80
C ALA A 150 -3.30 -7.93 -6.77
N ASP A 151 -3.80 -6.73 -6.41
CA ASP A 151 -4.69 -5.92 -7.24
C ASP A 151 -3.97 -4.92 -8.15
N TYR A 152 -2.63 -4.81 -8.06
CA TYR A 152 -1.86 -3.91 -8.93
C TYR A 152 -2.04 -4.28 -10.41
N GLY A 153 -2.50 -3.32 -11.22
CA GLY A 153 -2.79 -3.53 -12.64
C GLY A 153 -4.02 -4.39 -12.95
N ARG A 154 -4.80 -4.81 -11.94
CA ARG A 154 -5.97 -5.68 -12.11
C ARG A 154 -7.28 -4.95 -12.34
N LYS A 155 -7.28 -3.62 -12.22
CA LYS A 155 -8.48 -2.78 -12.31
C LYS A 155 -9.59 -3.22 -11.35
N ASN A 156 -9.22 -3.59 -10.11
CA ASN A 156 -10.19 -4.08 -9.13
C ASN A 156 -11.06 -2.90 -8.63
N GLU A 157 -12.28 -2.79 -9.16
CA GLU A 157 -13.22 -1.74 -8.76
C GLU A 157 -13.72 -1.84 -7.32
N GLY A 158 -13.58 -3.01 -6.69
CA GLY A 158 -14.01 -3.26 -5.30
C GLY A 158 -13.02 -2.79 -4.24
N VAL A 159 -11.93 -2.14 -4.64
CA VAL A 159 -10.93 -1.61 -3.71
C VAL A 159 -10.63 -0.13 -3.95
N THR A 160 -10.13 0.53 -2.91
CA THR A 160 -9.60 1.90 -2.99
C THR A 160 -8.42 2.03 -2.05
N LEU A 161 -7.31 2.55 -2.57
CA LEU A 161 -6.14 2.87 -1.77
C LEU A 161 -6.30 4.25 -1.16
N VAL A 162 -5.99 4.39 0.12
CA VAL A 162 -6.04 5.64 0.87
C VAL A 162 -4.64 5.91 1.41
N ALA A 163 -4.03 7.01 0.97
CA ALA A 163 -2.75 7.47 1.48
C ALA A 163 -2.96 8.16 2.83
N VAL A 164 -2.54 7.47 3.88
CA VAL A 164 -2.57 7.92 5.27
C VAL A 164 -1.20 8.53 5.58
N ALA A 165 -0.93 9.71 5.03
CA ALA A 165 0.28 10.45 5.35
C ALA A 165 -0.05 11.74 6.11
N ILE A 166 0.90 12.06 6.98
CA ILE A 166 0.84 12.78 8.26
C ILE A 166 0.79 14.29 8.04
#